data_AF-A0A916PVW9-F1
#
_entry.id   AF-A0A916PVW9-F1
#
_cell.length_a   1.000
_cell.length_b   1.000
_cell.length_c   1.000
_cell.angle_alpha   90.00
_cell.angle_beta   90.00
_cell.angle_gamma   90.00
#
_symmetry.space_group_name_H-M   'P 1'
#
loop_
_entity.id
_entity.type
_entity.pdbx_description
1 polymer ?
#
loop_
_entity_poly.entity_id
_entity_poly.type
_entity_poly.pdbx_seq_one_letter_code
_entity_poly.pdbx_strand_id
1 'polypeptide(L)'
;MLIKLPIATDIVFRSFCNNSFSGSHSQYGAANFGFKSISTTTRKYSDRSLYNLSANAEPQTLESKKSHFDVDLIQSFSVQKAGNAIVECEDIWNCVKHNPMVSVALSDGATESSFTREWARALVMAFTDRQLPWQEIYACATTWLLPLQTTWQQWLGQQDLSWFAKRKAGEGAFATFVSLEVFADLSWKSLAVGDSCLFVVRDCTLQKSFPLQNSHEFNNRPRLIGTNVKAANINISQIHGVAKFGDHFYLATDAIACWILKQIEANQDPWVKLEQIRTQDLFAKWVTELRDRHEIANDDTTLLCLKIQDETEVHCES
;
A
#
# COMPACT_ATOMS: atom_id res chain seq x y z
N MET A 1 -50.85 -28.17 -10.50
CA MET A 1 -49.54 -28.86 -10.55
C MET A 1 -48.47 -27.83 -10.21
N LEU A 2 -48.09 -27.78 -8.94
CA LEU A 2 -47.16 -26.80 -8.37
C LEU A 2 -46.49 -27.56 -7.22
N ILE A 3 -45.28 -28.06 -7.43
CA ILE A 3 -44.56 -28.87 -6.44
C ILE A 3 -43.47 -27.99 -5.84
N LYS A 4 -43.69 -27.62 -4.57
CA LYS A 4 -42.68 -27.10 -3.64
C LYS A 4 -41.66 -28.19 -3.36
N LEU A 5 -40.36 -27.85 -3.36
CA LEU A 5 -39.32 -28.70 -2.78
C LEU A 5 -39.00 -28.24 -1.35
N PRO A 6 -38.80 -29.17 -0.39
CA PRO A 6 -38.66 -28.89 1.03
C PRO A 6 -37.22 -28.61 1.46
N ILE A 7 -37.10 -27.86 2.57
CA ILE A 7 -35.91 -27.72 3.41
C ILE A 7 -35.93 -28.84 4.47
N ALA A 8 -34.80 -29.49 4.71
CA ALA A 8 -34.48 -30.33 5.87
C ALA A 8 -32.95 -30.57 5.88
N THR A 9 -32.16 -29.96 6.78
CA THR A 9 -31.86 -30.27 8.20
C THR A 9 -30.77 -31.32 8.45
N ASP A 10 -29.82 -30.88 9.29
CA ASP A 10 -28.97 -31.62 10.25
C ASP A 10 -27.78 -32.47 9.77
N ILE A 11 -26.58 -32.03 10.16
CA ILE A 11 -25.66 -32.83 11.01
C ILE A 11 -25.04 -31.93 12.11
N VAL A 12 -25.71 -31.96 13.27
CA VAL A 12 -25.26 -32.01 14.67
C VAL A 12 -23.82 -31.59 15.08
N PHE A 13 -23.84 -30.65 16.02
CA PHE A 13 -22.86 -30.26 17.05
C PHE A 13 -21.96 -31.37 17.65
N ARG A 14 -20.71 -31.00 17.96
CA ARG A 14 -20.10 -31.34 19.26
C ARG A 14 -19.54 -30.07 19.92
N SER A 15 -20.14 -29.75 21.06
CA SER A 15 -19.65 -28.79 22.05
C SER A 15 -18.99 -29.57 23.19
N PHE A 16 -17.79 -29.15 23.60
CA PHE A 16 -17.17 -29.26 24.93
C PHE A 16 -15.94 -28.33 24.85
N CYS A 17 -15.63 -27.39 25.76
CA CYS A 17 -16.22 -26.98 27.01
C CYS A 17 -15.73 -25.55 27.32
N ASN A 18 -16.48 -24.84 28.15
CA ASN A 18 -16.12 -23.58 28.79
C ASN A 18 -14.77 -23.66 29.51
N ASN A 19 -14.00 -22.57 29.44
CA ASN A 19 -13.25 -22.08 30.59
C ASN A 19 -13.40 -20.56 30.66
N SER A 20 -14.15 -20.11 31.66
CA SER A 20 -14.06 -18.78 32.23
C SER A 20 -12.71 -18.68 32.97
N PHE A 21 -11.94 -17.63 32.75
CA PHE A 21 -11.00 -16.94 33.67
C PHE A 21 -10.17 -16.00 32.78
N SER A 22 -10.45 -14.69 32.83
CA SER A 22 -9.64 -13.67 33.51
C SER A 22 -8.44 -13.20 32.71
N GLY A 23 -8.24 -11.87 32.67
CA GLY A 23 -7.29 -11.15 31.83
C GLY A 23 -5.93 -11.83 31.61
N SER A 24 -5.56 -11.94 30.34
CA SER A 24 -4.18 -11.97 29.91
C SER A 24 -4.07 -11.08 28.67
N HIS A 25 -3.12 -10.15 28.75
CA HIS A 25 -2.75 -9.25 27.67
C HIS A 25 -2.47 -10.03 26.38
N SER A 26 -2.94 -9.51 25.24
CA SER A 26 -2.33 -9.80 23.95
C SER A 26 -0.82 -9.61 24.08
N GLN A 27 -0.06 -10.69 23.91
CA GLN A 27 1.42 -10.69 23.96
C GLN A 27 2.07 -9.98 22.76
N TYR A 28 1.27 -9.56 21.79
CA TYR A 28 1.72 -8.69 20.71
C TYR A 28 1.37 -7.25 21.11
N GLY A 29 2.40 -6.51 21.52
CA GLY A 29 2.29 -5.10 21.84
C GLY A 29 1.71 -4.34 20.65
N ALA A 30 0.74 -3.47 20.90
CA ALA A 30 0.26 -2.55 19.90
C ALA A 30 1.47 -1.78 19.34
N ALA A 31 1.72 -1.88 18.04
CA ALA A 31 2.67 -0.99 17.39
C ALA A 31 2.23 0.45 17.70
N ASN A 32 3.19 1.31 18.05
CA ASN A 32 2.94 2.75 18.14
C ASN A 32 2.66 3.26 16.73
N PHE A 33 1.42 3.10 16.26
CA PHE A 33 0.94 3.64 14.99
C PHE A 33 0.95 5.17 15.15
N GLY A 34 2.03 5.79 14.69
CA GLY A 34 2.36 7.19 14.92
C GLY A 34 1.41 8.17 14.22
N PHE A 35 0.21 8.32 14.77
CA PHE A 35 -0.66 9.42 14.41
C PHE A 35 -0.16 10.70 15.09
N LYS A 36 0.32 11.66 14.30
CA LYS A 36 0.80 12.95 14.82
C LYS A 36 -0.38 13.83 15.24
N SER A 37 -0.16 14.71 16.23
CA SER A 37 -1.15 15.72 16.62
C SER A 37 -1.30 16.80 15.54
N ILE A 38 -2.55 17.21 15.28
CA ILE A 38 -2.84 18.33 14.38
C ILE A 38 -2.72 19.63 15.18
N SER A 39 -1.84 20.56 14.77
CA SER A 39 -1.84 21.92 15.34
C SER A 39 -2.81 22.81 14.58
N THR A 40 -3.72 23.44 15.32
CA THR A 40 -4.71 24.39 14.82
C THR A 40 -4.14 25.80 14.83
N THR A 41 -3.16 26.13 13.97
CA THR A 41 -2.90 27.57 13.69
C THR A 41 -2.09 27.86 12.42
N THR A 42 -2.70 28.65 11.54
CA THR A 42 -2.04 29.42 10.49
C THR A 42 -1.10 30.47 11.11
N ARG A 43 0.23 30.34 10.96
CA ARG A 43 1.19 31.42 10.60
C ARG A 43 2.66 30.97 10.77
N LYS A 44 3.46 31.37 9.77
CA LYS A 44 4.93 31.44 9.66
C LYS A 44 5.71 31.27 10.97
N TYR A 45 6.66 30.33 10.99
CA TYR A 45 7.99 30.55 11.60
C TYR A 45 9.05 29.65 10.94
N SER A 46 10.15 30.31 10.57
CA SER A 46 11.48 29.79 10.31
C SER A 46 12.08 29.17 11.57
N ASP A 47 12.82 28.07 11.49
CA ASP A 47 14.30 28.04 11.40
C ASP A 47 14.84 26.62 11.65
N ARG A 48 16.12 26.48 11.29
CA ARG A 48 16.99 25.32 11.16
C ARG A 48 17.14 24.33 12.33
N SER A 49 17.60 23.15 11.89
CA SER A 49 18.47 22.16 12.55
C SER A 49 17.93 21.34 13.71
N LEU A 50 17.75 20.03 13.48
CA LEU A 50 18.01 18.97 14.46
C LEU A 50 18.43 17.67 13.74
N TYR A 51 19.70 17.61 13.32
CA TYR A 51 20.42 16.34 13.21
C TYR A 51 21.43 16.30 14.34
N ASN A 52 21.44 15.20 15.09
CA ASN A 52 22.65 14.66 15.71
C ASN A 52 22.53 13.14 15.77
N LEU A 53 23.48 12.48 15.10
CA LEU A 53 23.78 11.06 15.18
C LEU A 53 24.45 10.74 16.52
N SER A 54 24.19 9.54 17.04
CA SER A 54 25.23 8.75 17.70
C SER A 54 24.99 7.27 17.48
N ALA A 55 25.99 6.62 16.87
CA ALA A 55 26.07 5.19 16.61
C ALA A 55 26.63 4.42 17.81
N ASN A 56 26.16 3.16 17.97
CA ASN A 56 26.96 1.94 18.11
C ASN A 56 26.31 0.91 19.04
N ALA A 57 26.06 -0.28 18.49
CA ALA A 57 26.38 -1.57 19.11
C ALA A 57 26.53 -2.62 17.99
N GLU A 58 27.66 -3.33 17.99
CA GLU A 58 28.02 -4.35 17.01
C GLU A 58 27.21 -5.67 17.17
N PRO A 59 27.08 -6.48 16.09
CA PRO A 59 26.18 -7.61 16.04
C PRO A 59 26.83 -8.94 16.44
N GLN A 60 26.06 -9.83 17.07
CA GLN A 60 26.42 -11.24 17.19
C GLN A 60 26.00 -11.99 15.93
N THR A 61 26.98 -12.54 15.23
CA THR A 61 26.88 -13.28 13.99
C THR A 61 26.23 -14.64 14.21
N LEU A 62 25.04 -14.83 13.62
CA LEU A 62 24.48 -16.14 13.32
C LEU A 62 24.55 -16.31 11.81
N GLU A 63 25.26 -17.33 11.32
CA GLU A 63 25.44 -17.62 9.90
C GLU A 63 24.09 -17.91 9.22
N SER A 64 23.42 -16.86 8.73
CA SER A 64 22.32 -16.99 7.79
C SER A 64 22.91 -17.26 6.41
N LYS A 65 22.53 -18.37 5.77
CA LYS A 65 22.76 -18.58 4.34
C LYS A 65 22.34 -17.30 3.59
N LYS A 66 23.28 -16.57 3.01
CA LYS A 66 22.98 -15.38 2.22
C LYS A 66 22.05 -15.77 1.08
N SER A 67 20.92 -15.08 0.98
CA SER A 67 20.05 -15.15 -0.19
C SER A 67 20.83 -14.61 -1.39
N HIS A 68 20.96 -15.40 -2.46
CA HIS A 68 21.73 -15.06 -3.68
C HIS A 68 21.11 -13.93 -4.54
N PHE A 69 20.17 -13.15 -4.01
CA PHE A 69 19.46 -12.11 -4.76
C PHE A 69 19.20 -10.88 -3.90
N ASP A 70 19.14 -9.72 -4.54
CA ASP A 70 18.67 -8.47 -3.94
C ASP A 70 17.40 -7.99 -4.64
N VAL A 71 16.58 -7.24 -3.91
CA VAL A 71 15.39 -6.57 -4.42
C VAL A 71 15.56 -5.08 -4.20
N ASP A 72 15.77 -4.35 -5.28
CA ASP A 72 16.05 -2.93 -5.22
C ASP A 72 14.87 -2.08 -5.66
N LEU A 73 14.51 -1.10 -4.83
CA LEU A 73 13.62 -0.03 -5.21
C LEU A 73 14.41 0.97 -6.08
N ILE A 74 14.34 0.79 -7.40
CA ILE A 74 15.12 1.55 -8.38
C ILE A 74 14.44 2.85 -8.81
N GLN A 75 13.13 2.98 -8.61
CA GLN A 75 12.36 4.19 -8.87
C GLN A 75 11.32 4.40 -7.77
N SER A 76 11.19 5.63 -7.29
CA SER A 76 10.17 6.03 -6.33
C SER A 76 9.84 7.50 -6.50
N PHE A 77 8.75 7.77 -7.22
CA PHE A 77 8.36 9.13 -7.58
C PHE A 77 6.91 9.41 -7.19
N SER A 78 6.66 10.61 -6.68
CA SER A 78 5.31 11.09 -6.34
C SER A 78 5.14 12.53 -6.75
N VAL A 79 4.05 12.86 -7.44
CA VAL A 79 3.73 14.19 -7.92
C VAL A 79 2.31 14.52 -7.51
N GLN A 80 2.15 15.62 -6.79
CA GLN A 80 0.84 16.03 -6.34
C GLN A 80 -0.06 16.48 -7.51
N LYS A 81 -1.37 16.49 -7.26
CA LYS A 81 -2.38 17.10 -8.10
C LYS A 81 -2.00 18.53 -8.49
N ALA A 82 -2.20 18.89 -9.75
CA ALA A 82 -1.84 20.22 -10.23
C ALA A 82 -2.61 21.30 -9.45
N GLY A 83 -1.88 22.30 -8.95
CA GLY A 83 -2.41 23.37 -8.10
C GLY A 83 -2.18 23.15 -6.60
N ASN A 84 -1.84 21.93 -6.17
CA ASN A 84 -1.55 21.61 -4.78
C ASN A 84 -0.05 21.72 -4.48
N ALA A 85 0.28 21.88 -3.20
CA ALA A 85 1.64 21.69 -2.68
C ALA A 85 1.93 20.19 -2.48
N ILE A 86 3.21 19.79 -2.55
CA ILE A 86 3.61 18.38 -2.36
C ILE A 86 3.16 17.79 -1.01
N VAL A 87 3.03 18.63 0.02
CA VAL A 87 2.57 18.21 1.36
C VAL A 87 1.08 17.84 1.38
N GLU A 88 0.32 18.29 0.39
CA GLU A 88 -1.11 18.02 0.20
C GLU A 88 -1.36 16.79 -0.68
N CYS A 89 -0.32 16.17 -1.25
CA CYS A 89 -0.43 14.89 -1.94
C CYS A 89 -1.06 13.86 -0.97
N GLU A 90 -2.05 13.10 -1.39
CA GLU A 90 -2.76 12.11 -0.56
C GLU A 90 -2.15 10.71 -0.71
N ASP A 91 -1.37 10.48 -1.77
CA ASP A 91 -0.58 9.26 -1.96
C ASP A 91 0.45 9.06 -0.85
N ILE A 92 0.48 7.83 -0.33
CA ILE A 92 1.47 7.36 0.64
C ILE A 92 2.03 6.01 0.18
N TRP A 93 3.33 5.86 0.33
CA TRP A 93 3.99 4.56 0.17
C TRP A 93 5.12 4.39 1.19
N ASN A 94 5.52 3.14 1.40
CA ASN A 94 6.68 2.78 2.17
C ASN A 94 7.29 1.47 1.64
N CYS A 95 8.59 1.30 1.82
CA CYS A 95 9.35 0.11 1.41
C CYS A 95 10.33 -0.26 2.53
N VAL A 96 10.22 -1.49 3.04
CA VAL A 96 11.05 -1.99 4.14
C VAL A 96 11.69 -3.31 3.75
N LYS A 97 13.03 -3.39 3.87
CA LYS A 97 13.79 -4.64 3.73
C LYS A 97 13.85 -5.33 5.11
N HIS A 98 13.02 -6.36 5.31
CA HIS A 98 13.03 -7.26 6.48
C HIS A 98 13.82 -8.52 6.14
N ASN A 99 15.16 -8.49 6.17
CA ASN A 99 15.98 -9.65 5.74
C ASN A 99 15.42 -10.99 6.28
N PRO A 100 14.95 -11.93 5.43
CA PRO A 100 15.19 -12.06 3.97
C PRO A 100 13.98 -11.73 3.05
N MET A 101 13.15 -10.75 3.42
CA MET A 101 11.92 -10.34 2.73
C MET A 101 11.95 -8.82 2.46
N VAL A 102 11.37 -8.39 1.35
CA VAL A 102 11.09 -6.97 1.08
C VAL A 102 9.59 -6.75 1.04
N SER A 103 9.11 -5.74 1.77
CA SER A 103 7.70 -5.36 1.84
C SER A 103 7.51 -3.94 1.34
N VAL A 104 6.60 -3.76 0.38
CA VAL A 104 6.20 -2.46 -0.16
C VAL A 104 4.69 -2.33 -0.06
N ALA A 105 4.22 -1.13 0.28
CA ALA A 105 2.82 -0.79 0.17
C ALA A 105 2.66 0.62 -0.41
N LEU A 106 1.57 0.80 -1.17
CA LEU A 106 1.14 2.05 -1.77
C LEU A 106 -0.36 2.21 -1.51
N SER A 107 -0.78 3.43 -1.19
CA SER A 107 -2.16 3.77 -0.86
C SER A 107 -2.43 5.20 -1.31
N ASP A 108 -3.56 5.39 -1.99
CA ASP A 108 -4.09 6.68 -2.43
C ASP A 108 -5.33 7.02 -1.58
N GLY A 109 -5.34 8.22 -1.00
CA GLY A 109 -6.40 8.69 -0.13
C GLY A 109 -7.51 9.40 -0.92
N ALA A 110 -8.76 8.95 -0.80
CA ALA A 110 -9.85 9.45 -1.61
C ALA A 110 -10.30 10.87 -1.22
N THR A 111 -10.02 11.85 -2.10
CA THR A 111 -10.11 13.32 -1.93
C THR A 111 -11.42 13.88 -1.36
N GLU A 112 -12.52 13.13 -1.37
CA GLU A 112 -13.80 13.61 -0.84
C GLU A 112 -13.87 13.60 0.70
N SER A 113 -13.01 12.83 1.38
CA SER A 113 -13.00 12.66 2.83
C SER A 113 -11.92 13.47 3.55
N SER A 114 -12.11 13.75 4.85
CA SER A 114 -11.05 14.39 5.66
C SER A 114 -10.09 13.33 6.19
N PHE A 115 -8.80 13.67 6.27
CA PHE A 115 -7.73 12.82 6.82
C PHE A 115 -7.43 11.55 6.00
N THR A 116 -7.77 11.57 4.72
CA THR A 116 -7.41 10.59 3.68
C THR A 116 -5.94 10.20 3.70
N ARG A 117 -5.05 11.20 3.68
CA ARG A 117 -3.59 11.01 3.74
C ARG A 117 -3.14 10.33 5.02
N GLU A 118 -3.71 10.69 6.17
CA GLU A 118 -3.42 10.04 7.45
C GLU A 118 -3.89 8.58 7.45
N TRP A 119 -5.03 8.29 6.83
CA TRP A 119 -5.55 6.94 6.72
C TRP A 119 -4.73 6.08 5.76
N ALA A 120 -4.39 6.59 4.58
CA ALA A 120 -3.48 5.95 3.63
C ALA A 120 -2.13 5.62 4.30
N ARG A 121 -1.60 6.57 5.08
CA ARG A 121 -0.39 6.35 5.89
C ARG A 121 -0.58 5.25 6.93
N ALA A 122 -1.69 5.25 7.66
CA ALA A 122 -1.95 4.23 8.65
C ALA A 122 -1.98 2.83 8.03
N LEU A 123 -2.60 2.67 6.86
CA LEU A 123 -2.64 1.39 6.12
C LEU A 123 -1.25 0.93 5.68
N VAL A 124 -0.49 1.81 5.03
CA VAL A 124 0.85 1.52 4.53
C VAL A 124 1.77 1.10 5.68
N MET A 125 1.82 1.90 6.74
CA MET A 125 2.69 1.63 7.89
C MET A 125 2.26 0.37 8.65
N ALA A 126 0.94 0.13 8.80
CA ALA A 126 0.46 -1.08 9.45
C ALA A 126 0.81 -2.35 8.67
N PHE A 127 0.96 -2.26 7.35
CA PHE A 127 1.43 -3.39 6.54
C PHE A 127 2.95 -3.54 6.59
N THR A 128 3.71 -2.47 6.34
CA THR A 128 5.17 -2.56 6.20
C THR A 128 5.88 -2.76 7.53
N ASP A 129 5.36 -2.17 8.62
CA ASP A 129 6.03 -2.14 9.93
C ASP A 129 5.35 -3.11 10.92
N ARG A 130 4.55 -4.03 10.39
CA ARG A 130 3.82 -5.01 11.20
C ARG A 130 4.77 -5.84 12.06
N GLN A 131 4.30 -6.15 13.27
CA GLN A 131 4.90 -7.19 14.11
C GLN A 131 4.24 -8.56 13.89
N LEU A 132 3.09 -8.58 13.22
CA LEU A 132 2.36 -9.81 12.91
C LEU A 132 3.12 -10.64 11.86
N PRO A 133 3.11 -11.98 11.97
CA PRO A 133 3.58 -12.85 10.91
C PRO A 133 2.87 -12.53 9.60
N TRP A 134 3.60 -12.53 8.49
CA TRP A 134 3.04 -12.20 7.18
C TRP A 134 1.83 -13.09 6.85
N GLN A 135 1.85 -14.37 7.24
CA GLN A 135 0.78 -15.33 7.01
C GLN A 135 -0.57 -14.83 7.54
N GLU A 136 -0.58 -14.16 8.69
CA GLU A 136 -1.79 -13.68 9.32
C GLU A 136 -2.44 -12.53 8.54
N ILE A 137 -1.64 -11.69 7.90
CA ILE A 137 -2.11 -10.57 7.07
C ILE A 137 -2.88 -11.09 5.83
N TYR A 138 -2.38 -12.13 5.18
CA TYR A 138 -3.03 -12.73 4.01
C TYR A 138 -4.15 -13.70 4.38
N ALA A 139 -4.11 -14.30 5.57
CA ALA A 139 -5.15 -15.23 6.00
C ALA A 139 -6.48 -14.53 6.27
N CYS A 140 -6.45 -13.35 6.92
CA CYS A 140 -7.67 -12.63 7.25
C CYS A 140 -7.43 -11.12 7.35
N ALA A 141 -8.14 -10.36 6.52
CA ALA A 141 -8.10 -8.90 6.51
C ALA A 141 -8.40 -8.28 7.89
N THR A 142 -9.28 -8.91 8.67
CA THR A 142 -9.67 -8.40 10.00
C THR A 142 -8.52 -8.44 11.00
N THR A 143 -7.52 -9.29 10.81
CA THR A 143 -6.37 -9.42 11.72
C THR A 143 -5.56 -8.13 11.81
N TRP A 144 -5.50 -7.35 10.73
CA TRP A 144 -4.72 -6.10 10.69
C TRP A 144 -5.58 -4.85 10.51
N LEU A 145 -6.71 -4.95 9.79
CA LEU A 145 -7.59 -3.79 9.59
C LEU A 145 -8.41 -3.43 10.83
N LEU A 146 -8.92 -4.41 11.59
CA LEU A 146 -9.78 -4.10 12.74
C LEU A 146 -9.02 -3.38 13.87
N PRO A 147 -7.78 -3.79 14.25
CA PRO A 147 -6.97 -3.02 15.19
C PRO A 147 -6.66 -1.60 14.68
N LEU A 148 -6.39 -1.47 13.39
CA LEU A 148 -6.06 -0.18 12.77
C LEU A 148 -7.27 0.78 12.79
N GLN A 149 -8.45 0.29 12.40
CA GLN A 149 -9.71 1.06 12.47
C GLN A 149 -10.04 1.45 13.92
N THR A 150 -9.82 0.55 14.89
CA THR A 150 -10.04 0.86 16.31
C THR A 150 -9.11 1.99 16.78
N THR A 151 -7.84 1.91 16.41
CA THR A 151 -6.84 2.94 16.75
C THR A 151 -7.16 4.27 16.08
N TRP A 152 -7.65 4.25 14.83
CA TRP A 152 -8.14 5.44 14.14
C TRP A 152 -9.25 6.16 14.91
N GLN A 153 -10.28 5.43 15.35
CA GLN A 153 -11.41 6.01 16.08
C GLN A 153 -10.96 6.65 17.40
N GLN A 154 -9.99 6.03 18.09
CA GLN A 154 -9.39 6.59 19.29
C GLN A 154 -8.59 7.87 18.99
N TRP A 155 -7.74 7.84 17.97
CA TRP A 155 -6.96 9.01 17.55
C TRP A 155 -7.86 10.18 17.15
N LEU A 156 -8.90 9.91 16.35
CA LEU A 156 -9.86 10.92 15.90
C LEU A 156 -10.59 11.56 17.10
N GLY A 157 -10.97 10.75 18.10
CA GLY A 157 -11.59 11.23 19.33
C GLY A 157 -10.70 12.17 20.17
N GLN A 158 -9.37 12.06 20.03
CA GLN A 158 -8.39 12.89 20.71
C GLN A 158 -8.05 14.19 19.95
N GLN A 159 -8.48 14.34 18.70
CA GLN A 159 -8.14 15.53 17.91
C GLN A 159 -8.97 16.75 18.34
N ASP A 160 -8.28 17.88 18.50
CA ASP A 160 -8.91 19.18 18.72
C ASP A 160 -9.42 19.77 17.40
N LEU A 161 -10.53 19.21 16.93
CA LEU A 161 -11.17 19.57 15.67
C LEU A 161 -12.45 20.38 15.94
N SER A 162 -12.72 21.33 15.03
CA SER A 162 -14.02 22.01 15.00
C SER A 162 -15.15 21.00 14.85
N TRP A 163 -16.36 21.34 15.31
CA TRP A 163 -17.52 20.44 15.18
C TRP A 163 -17.77 19.99 13.74
N PHE A 164 -17.59 20.89 12.76
CA PHE A 164 -17.69 20.57 11.33
C PHE A 164 -16.61 19.57 10.88
N ALA A 165 -15.36 19.76 11.30
CA ALA A 165 -14.26 18.85 10.99
C ALA A 165 -14.46 17.48 11.67
N LYS A 166 -14.96 17.41 12.90
CA LYS A 166 -15.33 16.16 13.58
C LYS A 166 -16.44 15.41 12.85
N ARG A 167 -17.46 16.13 12.38
CA ARG A 167 -18.56 15.54 11.62
C ARG A 167 -18.07 14.96 10.28
N LYS A 168 -17.29 15.72 9.50
CA LYS A 168 -16.72 15.24 8.23
C LYS A 168 -15.75 14.07 8.44
N ALA A 169 -14.94 14.09 9.48
CA ALA A 169 -14.07 12.96 9.83
C ALA A 169 -14.85 11.73 10.32
N GLY A 170 -16.00 11.92 10.96
CA GLY A 170 -16.90 10.85 11.40
C GLY A 170 -17.58 10.10 10.25
N GLU A 171 -17.72 10.72 9.06
CA GLU A 171 -18.17 10.03 7.84
C GLU A 171 -17.17 8.95 7.39
N GLY A 172 -15.91 9.08 7.84
CA GLY A 172 -14.82 8.15 7.62
C GLY A 172 -13.86 8.63 6.54
N ALA A 173 -12.60 8.23 6.67
CA ALA A 173 -11.61 8.38 5.61
C ALA A 173 -11.55 7.08 4.81
N PHE A 174 -11.25 7.20 3.53
CA PHE A 174 -11.20 6.08 2.60
C PHE A 174 -9.92 6.14 1.78
N ALA A 175 -9.31 4.99 1.52
CA ALA A 175 -8.10 4.91 0.71
C ALA A 175 -8.05 3.59 -0.07
N THR A 176 -7.37 3.61 -1.21
CA THR A 176 -6.95 2.40 -1.92
C THR A 176 -5.84 1.71 -1.13
N PHE A 177 -5.49 0.50 -1.51
CA PHE A 177 -4.32 -0.18 -0.98
C PHE A 177 -3.80 -1.15 -2.02
N VAL A 178 -2.51 -1.17 -2.27
CA VAL A 178 -1.81 -2.24 -2.99
C VAL A 178 -0.48 -2.53 -2.30
N SER A 179 -0.14 -3.80 -2.15
CA SER A 179 1.12 -4.22 -1.56
C SER A 179 1.91 -5.14 -2.45
N LEU A 180 3.19 -5.30 -2.15
CA LEU A 180 4.06 -6.33 -2.69
C LEU A 180 4.96 -6.84 -1.57
N GLU A 181 5.05 -8.15 -1.45
CA GLU A 181 6.07 -8.81 -0.64
C GLU A 181 6.83 -9.81 -1.46
N VAL A 182 8.15 -9.71 -1.43
CA VAL A 182 9.07 -10.64 -2.09
C VAL A 182 9.86 -11.37 -1.02
N PHE A 183 9.85 -12.69 -1.07
CA PHE A 183 10.47 -13.58 -0.08
C PHE A 183 11.79 -14.14 -0.58
N ALA A 184 12.57 -14.71 0.34
CA ALA A 184 13.89 -15.31 0.10
C ALA A 184 13.96 -16.40 -0.99
N ASP A 185 12.82 -16.98 -1.35
CA ASP A 185 12.72 -18.03 -2.38
C ASP A 185 12.21 -17.47 -3.73
N LEU A 186 12.23 -16.14 -3.90
CA LEU A 186 11.65 -15.40 -5.02
C LEU A 186 10.13 -15.58 -5.16
N SER A 187 9.46 -16.26 -4.23
CA SER A 187 8.01 -16.17 -4.17
C SER A 187 7.61 -14.74 -3.82
N TRP A 188 6.45 -14.33 -4.33
CA TRP A 188 5.91 -13.01 -4.01
C TRP A 188 4.41 -13.06 -3.83
N LYS A 189 3.90 -12.12 -3.03
CA LYS A 189 2.47 -11.97 -2.72
C LYS A 189 2.07 -10.49 -2.76
N SER A 190 0.81 -10.24 -3.03
CA SER A 190 0.24 -8.91 -3.10
C SER A 190 -1.21 -8.94 -2.61
N LEU A 191 -1.60 -7.91 -1.86
CA LEU A 191 -2.97 -7.60 -1.50
C LEU A 191 -3.38 -6.31 -2.22
N ALA A 192 -4.65 -6.20 -2.63
CA ALA A 192 -5.18 -4.93 -3.11
C ALA A 192 -6.66 -4.70 -2.80
N VAL A 193 -6.99 -3.42 -2.63
CA VAL A 193 -8.34 -2.85 -2.58
C VAL A 193 -8.33 -1.53 -3.34
N GLY A 194 -9.20 -1.38 -4.33
CA GLY A 194 -9.29 -0.17 -5.15
C GLY A 194 -8.64 -0.36 -6.51
N ASP A 195 -8.01 0.69 -6.99
CA ASP A 195 -7.53 0.85 -8.37
C ASP A 195 -6.05 1.28 -8.47
N SER A 196 -5.35 1.46 -7.34
CA SER A 196 -3.89 1.39 -7.34
C SER A 196 -3.44 -0.01 -7.72
N CYS A 197 -2.48 -0.11 -8.64
CA CYS A 197 -2.13 -1.36 -9.30
C CYS A 197 -0.68 -1.79 -9.09
N LEU A 198 -0.49 -3.10 -9.09
CA LEU A 198 0.76 -3.82 -9.27
C LEU A 198 0.84 -4.36 -10.70
N PHE A 199 1.98 -4.13 -11.36
CA PHE A 199 2.34 -4.74 -12.63
C PHE A 199 3.62 -5.54 -12.49
N VAL A 200 3.59 -6.81 -12.91
CA VAL A 200 4.76 -7.68 -12.97
C VAL A 200 5.22 -7.73 -14.42
N VAL A 201 6.47 -7.33 -14.68
CA VAL A 201 7.02 -7.16 -16.02
C VAL A 201 8.31 -7.96 -16.14
N ARG A 202 8.44 -8.68 -17.25
CA ARG A 202 9.63 -9.44 -17.62
C ARG A 202 9.95 -9.18 -19.07
N ASP A 203 11.19 -8.85 -19.37
CA ASP A 203 11.66 -8.60 -20.75
C ASP A 203 10.72 -7.64 -21.51
N CYS A 204 10.39 -6.49 -20.89
CA CYS A 204 9.44 -5.49 -21.40
C CYS A 204 8.04 -6.06 -21.75
N THR A 205 7.65 -7.18 -21.15
CA THR A 205 6.35 -7.81 -21.40
C THR A 205 5.57 -7.93 -20.10
N LEU A 206 4.32 -7.45 -20.10
CA LEU A 206 3.41 -7.58 -18.96
C LEU A 206 3.14 -9.07 -18.69
N GLN A 207 3.48 -9.53 -17.49
CA GLN A 207 3.18 -10.88 -17.02
C GLN A 207 1.86 -10.89 -16.24
N LYS A 208 1.65 -9.89 -15.38
CA LYS A 208 0.45 -9.75 -14.55
C LYS A 208 0.13 -8.28 -14.28
N SER A 209 -1.15 -7.93 -14.31
CA SER A 209 -1.73 -6.70 -13.78
C SER A 209 -2.72 -7.03 -12.66
N PHE A 210 -2.73 -6.23 -11.60
CA PHE A 210 -3.52 -6.49 -10.40
C PHE A 210 -3.78 -5.18 -9.63
N PRO A 211 -4.98 -4.93 -9.07
CA PRO A 211 -6.18 -5.75 -9.16
C PRO A 211 -6.92 -5.59 -10.49
N LEU A 212 -6.70 -4.49 -11.21
CA LEU A 212 -7.36 -4.22 -12.48
C LEU A 212 -6.56 -4.76 -13.66
N GLN A 213 -7.26 -5.19 -14.71
CA GLN A 213 -6.63 -5.76 -15.91
C GLN A 213 -6.75 -4.85 -17.13
N ASN A 214 -7.73 -3.96 -17.14
CA ASN A 214 -8.06 -3.09 -18.28
C ASN A 214 -8.31 -1.65 -17.82
N SER A 215 -8.04 -0.70 -18.71
CA SER A 215 -8.17 0.74 -18.43
C SER A 215 -9.62 1.21 -18.22
N HIS A 216 -10.61 0.47 -18.74
CA HIS A 216 -12.03 0.79 -18.57
C HIS A 216 -12.59 0.44 -17.18
N GLU A 217 -11.85 -0.32 -16.36
CA GLU A 217 -12.25 -0.70 -15.01
C GLU A 217 -12.06 0.46 -14.01
N PHE A 218 -11.19 1.42 -14.32
CA PHE A 218 -11.01 2.64 -13.55
C PHE A 218 -12.27 3.50 -13.62
N ASN A 219 -12.69 3.98 -12.46
CA ASN A 219 -13.91 4.76 -12.33
C ASN A 219 -13.81 5.65 -11.08
N ASN A 220 -14.71 6.63 -10.96
CA ASN A 220 -14.66 7.60 -9.86
C ASN A 220 -15.14 7.05 -8.50
N ARG A 221 -15.42 5.75 -8.39
CA ARG A 221 -15.93 5.09 -7.17
C ARG A 221 -15.29 3.71 -6.98
N PRO A 222 -13.95 3.63 -6.88
CA PRO A 222 -13.29 2.36 -6.61
C PRO A 222 -13.73 1.83 -5.24
N ARG A 223 -13.49 0.54 -5.02
CA ARG A 223 -13.65 -0.04 -3.67
C ARG A 223 -12.53 0.50 -2.81
N LEU A 224 -12.84 0.98 -1.61
CA LEU A 224 -11.87 1.60 -0.73
C LEU A 224 -11.91 0.97 0.66
N ILE A 225 -10.77 0.99 1.35
CA ILE A 225 -10.70 0.64 2.76
C ILE A 225 -11.11 1.86 3.56
N GLY A 226 -12.19 1.75 4.34
CA GLY A 226 -12.70 2.83 5.18
C GLY A 226 -12.28 2.73 6.65
N THR A 227 -12.29 3.84 7.37
CA THR A 227 -11.98 3.90 8.81
C THR A 227 -13.12 3.44 9.73
N ASN A 228 -14.35 3.41 9.22
CA ASN A 228 -15.52 3.00 9.99
C ASN A 228 -15.70 1.48 9.94
N VAL A 229 -15.97 0.86 11.10
CA VAL A 229 -16.05 -0.60 11.28
C VAL A 229 -17.29 -1.16 10.57
N LYS A 230 -17.12 -1.45 9.28
CA LYS A 230 -17.84 -2.49 8.53
C LYS A 230 -16.84 -3.47 7.92
N ALA A 231 -15.76 -3.74 8.66
CA ALA A 231 -14.62 -4.57 8.24
C ALA A 231 -15.00 -5.96 7.72
N ALA A 232 -16.13 -6.50 8.20
CA ALA A 232 -16.59 -7.85 7.87
C ALA A 232 -16.85 -8.10 6.37
N ASN A 233 -16.91 -7.05 5.53
CA ASN A 233 -17.19 -7.18 4.09
C ASN A 233 -16.12 -6.56 3.17
N ILE A 234 -14.93 -6.19 3.68
CA ILE A 234 -13.87 -5.68 2.80
C ILE A 234 -13.23 -6.88 2.10
N ASN A 235 -13.66 -7.11 0.86
CA ASN A 235 -13.05 -8.12 -0.01
C ASN A 235 -11.69 -7.60 -0.50
N ILE A 236 -10.62 -7.99 0.19
CA ILE A 236 -9.25 -7.75 -0.23
C ILE A 236 -8.89 -8.81 -1.27
N SER A 237 -8.57 -8.35 -2.48
CA SER A 237 -8.05 -9.25 -3.50
C SER A 237 -6.62 -9.65 -3.15
N GLN A 238 -6.24 -10.86 -3.53
CA GLN A 238 -4.89 -11.38 -3.32
C GLN A 238 -4.39 -12.02 -4.60
N ILE A 239 -3.10 -11.83 -4.88
CA ILE A 239 -2.39 -12.57 -5.93
C ILE A 239 -1.02 -12.98 -5.43
N HIS A 240 -0.45 -14.01 -6.05
CA HIS A 240 0.90 -14.48 -5.77
C HIS A 240 1.59 -14.98 -7.04
N GLY A 241 2.89 -15.21 -6.93
CA GLY A 241 3.70 -15.79 -8.01
C GLY A 241 5.11 -16.11 -7.56
N VAL A 242 5.96 -16.41 -8.54
CA VAL A 242 7.40 -16.60 -8.36
C VAL A 242 8.09 -15.67 -9.35
N ALA A 243 8.99 -14.85 -8.85
CA ALA A 243 9.78 -13.92 -9.63
C ALA A 243 10.98 -14.63 -10.26
N LYS A 244 11.58 -13.98 -11.25
CA LYS A 244 12.88 -14.32 -11.82
C LYS A 244 13.80 -13.11 -11.73
N PHE A 245 15.10 -13.36 -11.80
CA PHE A 245 16.08 -12.31 -11.99
C PHE A 245 15.74 -11.47 -13.23
N GLY A 246 15.85 -10.15 -13.10
CA GLY A 246 15.45 -9.18 -14.12
C GLY A 246 13.97 -8.80 -14.11
N ASP A 247 13.11 -9.48 -13.34
CA ASP A 247 11.71 -9.07 -13.21
C ASP A 247 11.61 -7.69 -12.56
N HIS A 248 10.70 -6.87 -13.08
CA HIS A 248 10.32 -5.59 -12.52
C HIS A 248 8.90 -5.65 -11.94
N PHE A 249 8.74 -5.04 -10.77
CA PHE A 249 7.45 -4.84 -10.13
C PHE A 249 7.16 -3.34 -10.07
N TYR A 250 6.16 -2.89 -10.85
CA TYR A 250 5.69 -1.52 -10.80
C TYR A 250 4.47 -1.43 -9.89
N LEU A 251 4.49 -0.53 -8.91
CA LEU A 251 3.30 -0.15 -8.14
C LEU A 251 2.94 1.29 -8.53
N ALA A 252 1.69 1.53 -8.90
CA ALA A 252 1.25 2.84 -9.36
C ALA A 252 -0.14 3.21 -8.83
N THR A 253 -0.36 4.49 -8.58
CA THR A 253 -1.72 5.02 -8.34
C THR A 253 -2.49 5.17 -9.64
N ASP A 254 -3.79 5.39 -9.52
CA ASP A 254 -4.80 5.21 -10.56
C ASP A 254 -4.45 5.95 -11.87
N ALA A 255 -3.98 7.20 -11.79
CA ALA A 255 -3.71 8.05 -12.96
C ALA A 255 -2.67 7.42 -13.90
N ILE A 256 -1.55 6.92 -13.35
CA ILE A 256 -0.49 6.28 -14.14
C ILE A 256 -0.78 4.80 -14.38
N ALA A 257 -1.43 4.10 -13.46
CA ALA A 257 -1.88 2.73 -13.69
C ALA A 257 -2.85 2.64 -14.89
N CYS A 258 -3.79 3.58 -14.99
CA CYS A 258 -4.71 3.70 -16.11
C CYS A 258 -3.96 4.01 -17.41
N TRP A 259 -2.97 4.92 -17.37
CA TRP A 259 -2.12 5.21 -18.52
C TRP A 259 -1.37 3.97 -19.02
N ILE A 260 -0.74 3.21 -18.11
CA ILE A 260 -0.01 1.97 -18.45
C ILE A 260 -0.95 1.01 -19.19
N LEU A 261 -2.15 0.77 -18.66
CA LEU A 261 -3.09 -0.15 -19.29
C LEU A 261 -3.59 0.36 -20.65
N LYS A 262 -3.85 1.67 -20.80
CA LYS A 262 -4.19 2.26 -22.11
C LYS A 262 -3.08 2.08 -23.14
N GLN A 263 -1.81 2.22 -22.76
CA GLN A 263 -0.69 1.99 -23.67
C GLN A 263 -0.64 0.54 -24.15
N ILE A 264 -0.79 -0.41 -23.22
CA ILE A 264 -0.79 -1.84 -23.54
C ILE A 264 -1.96 -2.19 -24.47
N GLU A 265 -3.17 -1.70 -24.17
CA GLU A 265 -4.36 -1.87 -25.02
C GLU A 265 -4.18 -1.26 -26.42
N ALA A 266 -3.38 -0.20 -26.54
CA ALA A 266 -3.01 0.42 -27.81
C ALA A 266 -1.82 -0.26 -28.52
N ASN A 267 -1.39 -1.44 -28.05
CA ASN A 267 -0.20 -2.17 -28.51
C ASN A 267 1.09 -1.32 -28.47
N GLN A 268 1.19 -0.42 -27.49
CA GLN A 268 2.40 0.32 -27.18
C GLN A 268 3.14 -0.33 -26.01
N ASP A 269 4.43 -0.01 -25.89
CA ASP A 269 5.28 -0.47 -24.79
C ASP A 269 5.45 0.67 -23.76
N PRO A 270 4.70 0.67 -22.65
CA PRO A 270 4.85 1.70 -21.62
C PRO A 270 6.21 1.60 -20.90
N TRP A 271 6.84 0.43 -20.86
CA TRP A 271 8.05 0.17 -20.08
C TRP A 271 9.23 0.96 -20.64
N VAL A 272 9.34 1.08 -21.96
CA VAL A 272 10.35 1.92 -22.62
C VAL A 272 10.30 3.35 -22.09
N LYS A 273 9.10 3.92 -21.91
CA LYS A 273 8.96 5.27 -21.38
C LYS A 273 9.27 5.33 -19.89
N LEU A 274 8.77 4.37 -19.11
CA LEU A 274 8.99 4.32 -17.66
C LEU A 274 10.47 4.15 -17.30
N GLU A 275 11.22 3.34 -18.07
CA GLU A 275 12.66 3.15 -17.89
C GLU A 275 13.49 4.40 -18.22
N GLN A 276 12.98 5.35 -19.00
CA GLN A 276 13.69 6.62 -19.25
C GLN A 276 13.59 7.58 -18.07
N ILE A 277 12.64 7.37 -17.15
CA ILE A 277 12.37 8.28 -16.04
C ILE A 277 13.24 7.89 -14.86
N ARG A 278 14.41 8.50 -14.74
CA ARG A 278 15.38 8.18 -13.69
C ARG A 278 15.37 9.14 -12.50
N THR A 279 14.61 10.22 -12.57
CA THR A 279 14.56 11.24 -11.52
C THR A 279 13.14 11.76 -11.29
N GLN A 280 12.93 12.27 -10.07
CA GLN A 280 11.69 12.92 -9.65
C GLN A 280 11.31 14.09 -10.58
N ASP A 281 12.27 14.90 -11.02
CA ASP A 281 12.00 16.05 -11.90
C ASP A 281 11.55 15.62 -13.30
N LEU A 282 12.16 14.56 -13.85
CA LEU A 282 11.74 13.99 -15.13
C LEU A 282 10.34 13.41 -15.03
N PHE A 283 10.03 12.74 -13.93
CA PHE A 283 8.69 12.21 -13.66
C PHE A 283 7.66 13.35 -13.55
N ALA A 284 7.95 14.40 -12.77
CA ALA A 284 7.08 15.56 -12.60
C ALA A 284 6.79 16.28 -13.92
N LYS A 285 7.83 16.50 -14.74
CA LYS A 285 7.67 17.08 -16.07
C LYS A 285 6.78 16.20 -16.96
N TRP A 286 7.04 14.91 -17.00
CA TRP A 286 6.25 13.98 -17.81
C TRP A 286 4.79 13.88 -17.37
N VAL A 287 4.53 13.79 -16.06
CA VAL A 287 3.17 13.81 -15.50
C VAL A 287 2.43 15.10 -15.87
N THR A 288 3.12 16.25 -15.82
CA THR A 288 2.54 17.53 -16.24
C THR A 288 2.16 17.51 -17.73
N GLU A 289 3.05 17.02 -18.60
CA GLU A 289 2.77 16.87 -20.02
C GLU A 289 1.58 15.92 -20.31
N LEU A 290 1.45 14.82 -19.56
CA LEU A 290 0.31 13.90 -19.68
C LEU A 290 -1.01 14.56 -19.27
N ARG A 291 -1.01 15.35 -18.18
CA ARG A 291 -2.18 16.10 -17.70
C ARG A 291 -2.59 17.18 -18.70
N ASP A 292 -1.63 17.93 -19.24
CA ASP A 292 -1.89 18.98 -20.25
C ASP A 292 -2.51 18.39 -21.54
N ARG A 293 -2.07 17.19 -21.93
CA ARG A 293 -2.64 16.45 -23.07
C ARG A 293 -3.91 15.66 -22.72
N HIS A 294 -4.38 15.73 -21.48
CA HIS A 294 -5.56 15.00 -20.99
C HIS A 294 -5.45 13.47 -21.16
N GLU A 295 -4.23 12.94 -21.15
CA GLU A 295 -3.97 11.49 -21.24
C GLU A 295 -4.19 10.79 -19.89
N ILE A 296 -4.01 11.53 -18.79
CA ILE A 296 -4.29 11.11 -17.42
C ILE A 296 -5.17 12.15 -16.70
N ALA A 297 -5.86 11.70 -15.65
CA ALA A 297 -6.60 12.61 -14.78
C ALA A 297 -5.64 13.55 -14.03
N ASN A 298 -6.15 14.74 -13.68
CA ASN A 298 -5.43 15.62 -12.76
C ASN A 298 -5.67 15.13 -11.32
N ASP A 299 -4.82 14.21 -10.88
CA ASP A 299 -4.81 13.70 -9.52
C ASP A 299 -3.40 13.47 -8.98
N ASP A 300 -3.27 13.16 -7.70
CA ASP A 300 -1.99 12.70 -7.16
C ASP A 300 -1.48 11.48 -7.95
N THR A 301 -0.17 11.39 -8.11
CA THR A 301 0.41 10.45 -9.06
C THR A 301 1.71 9.89 -8.53
N THR A 302 1.71 8.60 -8.22
CA THR A 302 2.87 7.89 -7.65
C THR A 302 3.22 6.68 -8.48
N LEU A 303 4.52 6.48 -8.69
CA LEU A 303 5.11 5.31 -9.36
C LEU A 303 6.30 4.80 -8.55
N LEU A 304 6.25 3.52 -8.22
CA LEU A 304 7.35 2.76 -7.63
C LEU A 304 7.77 1.68 -8.61
N CYS A 305 9.07 1.40 -8.69
CA CYS A 305 9.59 0.25 -9.42
C CYS A 305 10.63 -0.49 -8.58
N LEU A 306 10.39 -1.79 -8.39
CA LEU A 306 11.35 -2.72 -7.79
C LEU A 306 11.91 -3.66 -8.86
N LYS A 307 13.20 -3.96 -8.78
CA LYS A 307 13.88 -4.91 -9.66
C LYS A 307 14.47 -6.06 -8.86
N ILE A 308 14.27 -7.29 -9.35
CA ILE A 308 14.96 -8.48 -8.83
C ILE A 308 16.34 -8.57 -9.47
N GLN A 309 17.39 -8.51 -8.66
CA GLN A 309 18.78 -8.57 -9.10
C GLN A 309 19.48 -9.83 -8.60
N ASP A 310 20.41 -10.34 -9.41
CA ASP A 310 21.36 -11.36 -8.99
C ASP A 310 22.52 -10.67 -8.24
N GLU A 311 22.84 -11.11 -7.01
CA GLU A 311 23.97 -10.53 -6.24
C GLU A 311 25.31 -10.65 -6.99
N THR A 312 25.44 -11.59 -7.93
CA THR A 312 26.69 -11.82 -8.67
C THR A 312 26.97 -10.79 -9.77
N GLU A 313 25.96 -10.05 -10.25
CA GLU A 313 26.16 -8.99 -11.25
C GLU A 313 26.58 -7.65 -10.60
N VAL A 314 26.24 -7.43 -9.33
CA VAL A 314 26.53 -6.16 -8.61
C VAL A 314 28.05 -5.94 -8.37
N HIS A 315 28.86 -7.00 -8.39
CA HIS A 315 30.31 -6.93 -8.16
C HIS A 315 31.17 -6.78 -9.42
N CYS A 316 30.57 -6.73 -10.62
CA CYS A 316 31.33 -6.59 -11.87
C CYS A 316 31.39 -5.15 -12.41
N GLU A 317 30.67 -4.19 -11.83
CA GLU A 317 30.70 -2.76 -12.22
C GLU A 317 31.34 -1.85 -11.16
N SER A 318 32.46 -2.27 -10.57
CA SER A 318 33.31 -1.43 -9.70
C SER A 318 34.63 -1.07 -10.37
#